data_AF-A0A4V2MVD6-F1
#
_entry.id   AF-A0A4V2MVD6-F1
#
_cell.length_a   1.000
_cell.length_b   1.000
_cell.length_c   1.000
_cell.angle_alpha   90.00
_cell.angle_beta   90.00
_cell.angle_gamma   90.00
#
_symmetry.space_group_name_H-M   'P 1'
#
loop_
_entity.id
_entity.type
_entity.pdbx_description
1 polymer ?
#
loop_
_entity_poly.entity_id
_entity_poly.type
_entity_poly.pdbx_seq_one_letter_code
_entity_poly.pdbx_strand_id
1 'polypeptide(L)'
;MSEPRPLERDSLYVLLRPLQPEEPNDGMFHWELLITDASGTAARHHWVRVHSSYHVPEKYVCEPNLPASVLTRTARGAMYVLYAKVPGFIGVPAGFDFGKETDRLFAGAKAHTSYLQNKQKQMNCRTWIRGILGAWEREGAVRLSDGVLSFTEAVWKIAYEASLEHFLLHGDFECWIVEDVDDRAAKVNVADVTEQFKEVADLQRPLSELQERDGYHFLNSTGCR
;
A
#
# COMPACT_ATOMS: atom_id res chain seq x y z
N MET A 1 -11.42 -5.77 -21.11
CA MET A 1 -10.90 -4.90 -20.04
C MET A 1 -12.10 -4.15 -19.48
N SER A 2 -12.38 -4.27 -18.19
CA SER A 2 -13.43 -3.47 -17.55
C SER A 2 -13.09 -1.98 -17.70
N GLU A 3 -14.13 -1.15 -17.88
CA GLU A 3 -13.93 0.29 -17.93
C GLU A 3 -13.34 0.80 -16.60
N PRO A 4 -12.43 1.79 -16.62
CA PRO A 4 -11.91 2.38 -15.40
C PRO A 4 -13.06 2.92 -14.53
N ARG A 5 -13.19 2.41 -13.31
CA ARG A 5 -14.22 2.89 -12.38
C ARG A 5 -13.81 4.27 -11.85
N PRO A 6 -14.62 5.32 -11.99
CA PRO A 6 -14.30 6.63 -11.44
C PRO A 6 -14.24 6.59 -9.91
N LEU A 7 -13.31 7.33 -9.34
CA LEU A 7 -13.25 7.60 -7.90
C LEU A 7 -14.13 8.79 -7.56
N GLU A 8 -14.57 8.87 -6.30
CA GLU A 8 -15.33 10.01 -5.82
C GLU A 8 -14.45 11.25 -5.81
N ARG A 9 -15.06 12.41 -6.10
CA ARG A 9 -14.38 13.72 -6.07
C ARG A 9 -14.17 14.18 -4.63
N ASP A 10 -13.26 15.14 -4.45
CA ASP A 10 -12.97 15.77 -3.16
C ASP A 10 -12.74 14.74 -2.03
N SER A 11 -12.07 13.64 -2.38
CA SER A 11 -11.92 12.46 -1.54
C SER A 11 -10.45 12.11 -1.35
N LEU A 12 -10.19 11.41 -0.25
CA LEU A 12 -8.87 10.89 0.09
C LEU A 12 -8.93 9.37 0.12
N TYR A 13 -7.94 8.73 -0.51
CA TYR A 13 -7.78 7.29 -0.52
C TYR A 13 -6.38 6.88 -0.06
N VAL A 14 -6.30 5.76 0.66
CA VAL A 14 -5.07 5.01 0.89
C VAL A 14 -5.02 3.86 -0.12
N LEU A 15 -3.95 3.81 -0.91
CA LEU A 15 -3.73 2.80 -1.94
C LEU A 15 -2.67 1.83 -1.47
N LEU A 16 -2.93 0.53 -1.66
CA LEU A 16 -1.97 -0.53 -1.40
C LEU A 16 -1.65 -1.30 -2.68
N ARG A 17 -0.36 -1.57 -2.87
CA ARG A 17 0.16 -2.50 -3.88
C ARG A 17 1.17 -3.44 -3.23
N PRO A 18 1.28 -4.71 -3.66
CA PRO A 18 2.33 -5.59 -3.15
C PRO A 18 3.72 -4.98 -3.38
N LEU A 19 4.64 -5.21 -2.44
CA LEU A 19 6.05 -4.95 -2.69
C LEU A 19 6.56 -5.92 -3.77
N GLN A 20 7.50 -5.45 -4.59
CA GLN A 20 8.13 -6.35 -5.57
C GLN A 20 9.08 -7.30 -4.84
N PRO A 21 9.32 -8.53 -5.33
CA PRO A 21 10.22 -9.50 -4.69
C PRO A 21 11.63 -8.96 -4.40
N GLU A 22 12.11 -8.03 -5.22
CA GLU A 22 13.37 -7.30 -5.09
C GLU A 22 13.37 -6.17 -4.04
N GLU A 23 12.25 -5.94 -3.36
CA GLU A 23 12.14 -5.08 -2.20
C GLU A 23 12.17 -5.99 -0.95
N PRO A 24 13.17 -5.84 -0.05
CA PRO A 24 13.26 -6.68 1.14
C PRO A 24 11.98 -6.51 1.96
N ASN A 25 11.58 -7.59 2.63
CA ASN A 25 10.30 -7.76 3.31
C ASN A 25 10.04 -6.67 4.37
N ASP A 26 9.54 -5.51 3.93
CA ASP A 26 9.34 -4.30 4.75
C ASP A 26 7.90 -4.15 5.27
N GLY A 27 7.12 -5.21 5.10
CA GLY A 27 5.66 -5.19 5.08
C GLY A 27 5.17 -5.65 3.71
N MET A 28 4.00 -6.28 3.65
CA MET A 28 3.52 -6.89 2.41
C MET A 28 3.15 -5.88 1.31
N PHE A 29 2.99 -4.60 1.66
CA PHE A 29 2.44 -3.60 0.77
C PHE A 29 3.23 -2.30 0.81
N HIS A 30 3.34 -1.66 -0.36
CA HIS A 30 3.66 -0.25 -0.48
C HIS A 30 2.38 0.58 -0.33
N TRP A 31 2.46 1.63 0.48
CA TRP A 31 1.35 2.50 0.85
C TRP A 31 1.46 3.86 0.17
N GLU A 32 0.37 4.32 -0.42
CA GLU A 32 0.28 5.59 -1.13
C GLU A 32 -0.99 6.35 -0.72
N LEU A 33 -0.98 7.68 -0.83
CA LEU A 33 -2.17 8.52 -0.72
C LEU A 33 -2.58 8.99 -2.11
N LEU A 34 -3.88 9.00 -2.37
CA LEU A 34 -4.46 9.60 -3.57
C LEU A 34 -5.54 10.59 -3.15
N ILE A 35 -5.41 11.83 -3.60
CA ILE A 35 -6.38 12.89 -3.34
C ILE A 35 -7.05 13.21 -4.66
N THR A 36 -8.36 13.19 -4.69
CA THR A 36 -9.17 13.60 -5.83
C THR A 36 -9.72 15.00 -5.59
N ASP A 37 -9.83 15.78 -6.65
CA ASP A 37 -10.43 17.12 -6.61
C ASP A 37 -11.80 17.17 -7.28
N ALA A 38 -12.48 18.31 -7.13
CA ALA A 38 -13.78 18.59 -7.74
C ALA A 38 -13.81 18.47 -9.27
N SER A 39 -12.65 18.57 -9.95
CA SER A 39 -12.55 18.43 -11.41
C SER A 39 -12.45 16.97 -11.86
N GLY A 40 -12.30 16.02 -10.94
CA GLY A 40 -12.00 14.62 -11.28
C GLY A 40 -10.53 14.40 -11.65
N THR A 41 -9.65 15.29 -11.21
CA THR A 41 -8.21 15.11 -11.24
C THR A 41 -7.74 14.55 -9.91
N ALA A 42 -6.65 13.80 -9.92
CA ALA A 42 -6.04 13.25 -8.72
C ALA A 42 -4.55 13.57 -8.63
N ALA A 43 -4.06 13.66 -7.40
CA ALA A 43 -2.65 13.72 -7.07
C ALA A 43 -2.28 12.53 -6.19
N ARG A 44 -1.25 11.80 -6.60
CA ARG A 44 -0.71 10.66 -5.83
C ARG A 44 0.53 11.07 -5.07
N HIS A 45 0.58 10.69 -3.81
CA HIS A 45 1.63 11.03 -2.88
C HIS A 45 2.15 9.76 -2.22
N HIS A 46 3.45 9.54 -2.26
CA HIS A 46 4.04 8.38 -1.61
C HIS A 46 5.49 8.62 -1.21
N TRP A 47 5.94 7.88 -0.21
CA TRP A 47 7.33 7.86 0.22
C TRP A 47 7.98 6.57 -0.27
N VAL A 48 8.97 6.70 -1.17
CA VAL A 48 9.44 5.58 -1.98
C VAL A 48 10.95 5.57 -2.17
N ARG A 49 11.49 4.37 -2.38
CA ARG A 49 12.87 4.17 -2.82
C ARG A 49 13.02 4.60 -4.28
N VAL A 50 13.94 5.53 -4.55
CA VAL A 50 14.15 6.07 -5.91
C VAL A 50 15.13 5.28 -6.76
N HIS A 51 15.89 4.39 -6.16
CA HIS A 51 16.92 3.60 -6.81
C HIS A 51 16.89 2.17 -6.29
N SER A 52 17.27 1.19 -7.09
CA SER A 52 17.46 -0.20 -6.65
C SER A 52 18.54 -0.37 -5.56
N SER A 53 19.33 0.67 -5.27
CA SER A 53 20.41 0.61 -4.29
C SER A 53 19.87 0.88 -2.89
N TYR A 54 20.16 -0.04 -1.97
CA TYR A 54 19.81 0.07 -0.55
C TYR A 54 20.52 1.22 0.19
N HIS A 55 21.55 1.79 -0.42
CA HIS A 55 22.36 2.86 0.13
C HIS A 55 21.86 4.26 -0.26
N VAL A 56 20.77 4.35 -1.01
CA VAL A 56 20.17 5.61 -1.42
C VAL A 56 18.98 5.92 -0.48
N PRO A 57 18.79 7.18 -0.06
CA PRO A 57 17.65 7.55 0.75
C PRO A 57 16.33 7.39 -0.02
N GLU A 58 15.28 7.01 0.70
CA GLU A 58 13.90 7.15 0.22
C GLU A 58 13.53 8.64 0.13
N LYS A 59 12.62 8.98 -0.77
CA LYS A 59 12.12 10.36 -0.87
C LYS A 59 10.62 10.41 -1.06
N TYR A 60 10.05 11.55 -0.69
CA TYR A 60 8.70 11.91 -1.08
C TYR A 60 8.62 12.12 -2.59
N VAL A 61 7.59 11.55 -3.21
CA VAL A 61 7.25 11.74 -4.61
C VAL A 61 5.78 12.15 -4.71
N CYS A 62 5.53 13.13 -5.58
CA CYS A 62 4.21 13.60 -5.96
C CYS A 62 4.01 13.38 -7.45
N GLU A 63 2.91 12.74 -7.82
CA GLU A 63 2.48 12.57 -9.21
C GLU A 63 1.13 13.29 -9.39
N PRO A 64 1.15 14.54 -9.87
CA PRO A 64 -0.06 15.32 -10.10
C PRO A 64 -0.72 14.96 -11.44
N ASN A 65 -1.95 15.46 -11.65
CA ASN A 65 -2.68 15.39 -12.91
C ASN A 65 -3.02 13.97 -13.37
N LEU A 66 -3.28 13.06 -12.42
CA LEU A 66 -3.77 11.73 -12.71
C LEU A 66 -5.30 11.76 -12.92
N PRO A 67 -5.87 10.87 -13.74
CA PRO A 67 -7.32 10.68 -13.77
C PRO A 67 -7.83 10.19 -12.39
N ALA A 68 -8.92 10.76 -11.87
CA ALA A 68 -9.58 10.26 -10.66
C ALA A 68 -10.39 8.98 -10.97
N SER A 69 -9.68 7.90 -11.30
CA SER A 69 -10.23 6.58 -11.59
C SER A 69 -9.36 5.51 -10.97
N VAL A 70 -9.94 4.36 -10.66
CA VAL A 70 -9.19 3.18 -10.25
C VAL A 70 -8.21 2.80 -11.34
N LEU A 71 -6.94 2.83 -10.97
CA LEU A 71 -5.89 2.21 -11.75
C LEU A 71 -5.72 0.79 -11.20
N THR A 72 -5.92 -0.22 -12.05
CA THR A 72 -5.60 -1.60 -11.68
C THR A 72 -4.08 -1.82 -11.63
N ARG A 73 -3.31 -1.00 -12.35
CA ARG A 73 -1.84 -1.09 -12.42
C ARG A 73 -1.18 0.29 -12.34
N THR A 74 -0.01 0.33 -11.73
CA THR A 74 0.93 1.45 -11.81
C THR A 74 1.50 1.60 -13.23
N ALA A 75 2.13 2.74 -13.51
CA ALA A 75 2.87 2.95 -14.78
C ALA A 75 3.97 1.91 -15.03
N ARG A 76 4.46 1.24 -13.97
CA ARG A 76 5.47 0.17 -14.04
C ARG A 76 4.85 -1.24 -14.05
N GLY A 77 3.53 -1.36 -14.13
CA GLY A 77 2.82 -2.64 -14.26
C GLY A 77 2.47 -3.35 -12.95
N ALA A 78 2.93 -2.86 -11.79
CA ALA A 78 2.55 -3.40 -10.48
C ALA A 78 1.06 -3.18 -10.21
N MET A 79 0.37 -4.19 -9.69
CA MET A 79 -1.07 -4.14 -9.44
C MET A 79 -1.41 -3.47 -8.11
N TYR A 80 -2.49 -2.68 -8.10
CA TYR A 80 -3.10 -2.24 -6.86
C TYR A 80 -4.05 -3.30 -6.35
N VAL A 81 -4.03 -3.55 -5.04
CA VAL A 81 -4.92 -4.51 -4.37
C VAL A 81 -6.04 -3.81 -3.64
N LEU A 82 -5.84 -2.56 -3.22
CA LEU A 82 -6.83 -1.84 -2.42
C LEU A 82 -6.78 -0.33 -2.65
N TYR A 83 -7.97 0.26 -2.77
CA TYR A 83 -8.28 1.69 -2.63
C TYR A 83 -9.20 1.84 -1.43
N ALA A 84 -8.66 2.22 -0.27
CA ALA A 84 -9.42 2.44 0.95
C ALA A 84 -9.74 3.93 1.09
N LYS A 85 -11.02 4.30 1.00
CA LYS A 85 -11.45 5.68 1.22
C LYS A 85 -11.24 6.05 2.68
N VAL A 86 -10.69 7.24 2.92
CA VAL A 86 -10.52 7.78 4.27
C VAL A 86 -11.81 8.51 4.67
N PRO A 87 -12.53 8.04 5.71
CA PRO A 87 -13.76 8.67 6.13
C PRO A 87 -13.50 10.06 6.71
N GLY A 88 -14.49 10.95 6.57
CA GLY A 88 -14.45 12.28 7.17
C GLY A 88 -13.35 13.20 6.65
N PHE A 89 -12.79 12.92 5.46
CA PHE A 89 -11.90 13.86 4.77
C PHE A 89 -12.66 15.13 4.39
N ILE A 90 -12.15 16.27 4.82
CA ILE A 90 -12.75 17.59 4.57
C ILE A 90 -11.98 18.34 3.48
N GLY A 91 -10.68 18.09 3.38
CA GLY A 91 -9.79 18.72 2.42
C GLY A 91 -8.37 18.82 2.96
N VAL A 92 -7.43 19.17 2.08
CA VAL A 92 -6.04 19.43 2.49
C VAL A 92 -5.97 20.79 3.21
N PRO A 93 -5.36 20.88 4.40
CA PRO A 93 -5.18 22.16 5.08
C PRO A 93 -4.49 23.19 4.19
N ALA A 94 -4.91 24.45 4.27
CA ALA A 94 -4.32 25.52 3.48
C ALA A 94 -2.82 25.67 3.80
N GLY A 95 -1.99 25.65 2.77
CA GLY A 95 -0.52 25.75 2.92
C GLY A 95 0.16 24.46 3.37
N PHE A 96 -0.56 23.33 3.46
CA PHE A 96 0.05 22.04 3.75
C PHE A 96 1.01 21.62 2.64
N ASP A 97 2.23 21.27 3.01
CA ASP A 97 3.29 20.83 2.11
C ASP A 97 3.72 19.42 2.51
N PHE A 98 3.32 18.44 1.71
CA PHE A 98 3.64 17.03 1.95
C PHE A 98 5.14 16.77 2.01
N GLY A 99 5.95 17.48 1.23
CA GLY A 99 7.40 17.33 1.25
C GLY A 99 7.95 17.79 2.60
N LYS A 100 7.56 18.99 3.03
CA LYS A 100 7.97 19.53 4.35
C LYS A 100 7.43 18.72 5.51
N GLU A 101 6.22 18.18 5.42
CA GLU A 101 5.68 17.35 6.49
C GLU A 101 6.36 15.97 6.51
N THR A 102 6.70 15.41 5.34
CA THR A 102 7.58 14.24 5.26
C THR A 102 8.90 14.52 5.94
N ASP A 103 9.52 15.67 5.62
CA ASP A 103 10.73 16.12 6.26
C ASP A 103 10.52 16.24 7.75
N ARG A 104 9.44 16.86 8.25
CA ARG A 104 9.14 17.05 9.69
C ARG A 104 8.92 15.73 10.44
N LEU A 105 8.09 14.85 9.91
CA LEU A 105 7.81 13.51 10.45
C LEU A 105 9.10 12.71 10.58
N PHE A 106 10.03 12.94 9.67
CA PHE A 106 11.34 12.31 9.65
C PHE A 106 12.48 13.27 10.04
N ALA A 107 12.21 14.47 10.58
CA ALA A 107 13.26 15.50 10.78
C ALA A 107 14.03 15.29 12.09
N GLY A 108 13.47 14.53 13.03
CA GLY A 108 14.22 14.00 14.18
C GLY A 108 15.20 12.88 13.78
N ALA A 109 15.05 12.34 12.58
CA ALA A 109 15.91 11.31 12.02
C ALA A 109 15.99 11.55 10.53
N LYS A 110 16.75 12.59 10.11
CA LYS A 110 17.13 12.87 8.71
C LYS A 110 16.86 11.61 7.90
N ALA A 111 15.85 11.59 7.01
CA ALA A 111 15.54 10.39 6.22
C ALA A 111 16.87 9.76 5.87
N HIS A 112 17.12 8.61 6.48
CA HIS A 112 18.47 8.23 6.77
C HIS A 112 19.25 8.14 5.48
N THR A 113 20.57 8.34 5.55
CA THR A 113 21.41 8.31 4.35
C THR A 113 21.23 7.04 3.51
N SER A 114 20.64 6.00 4.09
CA SER A 114 20.18 4.82 3.38
C SER A 114 18.78 4.38 3.82
N TYR A 115 18.08 3.75 2.87
CA TYR A 115 16.85 2.99 3.11
C TYR A 115 17.00 1.97 4.26
N LEU A 116 18.12 1.26 4.37
CA LEU A 116 18.34 0.28 5.45
C LEU A 116 18.27 0.90 6.84
N GLN A 117 18.81 2.11 7.00
CA GLN A 117 18.77 2.83 8.26
C GLN A 117 17.34 3.30 8.59
N ASN A 118 16.54 3.69 7.60
CA ASN A 118 15.11 3.97 7.80
C ASN A 118 14.39 2.73 8.33
N LYS A 119 14.67 1.55 7.76
CA LYS A 119 14.09 0.28 8.23
C LYS A 119 14.48 -0.09 9.65
N GLN A 120 15.74 0.06 10.01
CA GLN A 120 16.20 -0.16 11.40
C GLN A 120 15.44 0.71 12.41
N LYS A 121 14.88 1.83 11.97
CA LYS A 121 14.06 2.73 12.79
C LYS A 121 12.56 2.60 12.53
N GLN A 122 12.11 1.55 11.84
CA GLN A 122 10.69 1.32 11.50
C GLN A 122 10.06 2.48 10.73
N MET A 123 10.86 3.23 9.97
CA MET A 123 10.39 4.26 9.07
C MET A 123 10.14 3.61 7.71
N ASN A 124 8.86 3.43 7.36
CA ASN A 124 8.41 2.95 6.05
C ASN A 124 7.20 3.77 5.56
N CYS A 125 6.73 3.52 4.33
CA CYS A 125 5.60 4.23 3.73
C CYS A 125 4.30 4.13 4.56
N ARG A 126 4.08 3.04 5.32
CA ARG A 126 2.96 2.94 6.26
C ARG A 126 3.12 3.91 7.44
N THR A 127 4.31 3.97 8.04
CA THR A 127 4.63 4.93 9.11
C THR A 127 4.47 6.37 8.62
N TRP A 128 4.87 6.64 7.37
CA TRP A 128 4.66 7.94 6.73
C TRP A 128 3.18 8.32 6.62
N ILE A 129 2.34 7.43 6.07
CA ILE A 129 0.89 7.67 5.97
C ILE A 129 0.26 7.91 7.35
N ARG A 130 0.64 7.09 8.35
CA ARG A 130 0.18 7.29 9.73
C ARG A 130 0.54 8.67 10.26
N GLY A 131 1.75 9.13 9.99
CA GLY A 131 2.21 10.46 10.38
C GLY A 131 1.39 11.58 9.74
N ILE A 132 1.18 11.49 8.42
CA ILE A 132 0.41 12.49 7.65
C ILE A 132 -1.04 12.53 8.12
N LEU A 133 -1.72 11.38 8.18
CA LEU A 133 -3.11 11.31 8.64
C LEU A 133 -3.25 11.79 10.09
N GLY A 134 -2.28 11.48 10.95
CA GLY A 134 -2.26 11.97 12.33
C GLY A 134 -2.09 13.48 12.43
N ALA A 135 -1.34 14.10 11.52
CA ALA A 135 -1.27 15.56 11.44
C ALA A 135 -2.61 16.16 10.99
N TRP A 136 -3.22 15.61 9.95
CA TRP A 136 -4.50 16.07 9.44
C TRP A 136 -5.67 15.88 10.39
N GLU A 137 -5.66 14.80 11.16
CA GLU A 137 -6.65 14.59 12.23
C GLU A 137 -6.55 15.69 13.30
N ARG A 138 -5.33 16.02 13.76
CA ARG A 138 -5.12 17.11 14.73
C ARG A 138 -5.52 18.48 14.20
N GLU A 139 -5.36 18.71 12.91
CA GLU A 139 -5.74 19.95 12.23
C GLU A 139 -7.23 19.98 11.82
N GLY A 140 -7.96 18.88 12.02
CA GLY A 140 -9.38 18.76 11.68
C GLY A 140 -9.65 18.62 10.18
N ALA A 141 -8.65 18.28 9.37
CA ALA A 141 -8.76 18.01 7.94
C ALA A 141 -9.27 16.59 7.63
N VAL A 142 -9.13 15.67 8.57
CA VAL A 142 -9.72 14.33 8.55
C VAL A 142 -10.40 14.10 9.89
N ARG A 143 -11.50 13.33 9.89
CA ARG A 143 -12.18 12.88 11.12
C ARG A 143 -12.31 11.36 11.08
N LEU A 144 -11.45 10.67 11.82
CA LEU A 144 -11.54 9.23 12.00
C LEU A 144 -12.24 8.93 13.32
N SER A 145 -13.25 8.08 13.26
CA SER A 145 -14.04 7.55 14.39
C SER A 145 -13.14 7.03 15.52
N ASP A 146 -12.26 6.09 15.16
CA ASP A 146 -11.42 5.34 16.11
C ASP A 146 -9.93 5.72 16.03
N GLY A 147 -9.63 6.85 15.38
CA GLY A 147 -8.28 7.38 15.20
C GLY A 147 -7.45 6.70 14.09
N VAL A 148 -6.31 7.31 13.77
CA VAL A 148 -5.42 6.90 12.65
C VAL A 148 -4.85 5.50 12.80
N LEU A 149 -4.54 5.06 14.03
CA LEU A 149 -3.98 3.72 14.25
C LEU A 149 -4.99 2.65 13.87
N SER A 150 -6.22 2.75 14.37
CA SER A 150 -7.32 1.82 14.09
C SER A 150 -7.62 1.77 12.59
N PHE A 151 -7.75 2.93 11.94
CA PHE A 151 -7.97 3.01 10.49
C PHE A 151 -6.85 2.32 9.68
N THR A 152 -5.59 2.64 9.96
CA THR A 152 -4.45 2.03 9.23
C THR A 152 -4.20 0.56 9.57
N GLU A 153 -4.77 0.04 10.66
CA GLU A 153 -4.82 -1.40 10.92
C GLU A 153 -5.94 -2.07 10.14
N ALA A 154 -7.13 -1.47 10.11
CA ALA A 154 -8.25 -1.91 9.30
C ALA A 154 -7.87 -2.03 7.81
N VAL A 155 -7.27 -0.97 7.23
CA VAL A 155 -6.78 -0.99 5.83
C VAL A 155 -5.79 -2.13 5.58
N TRP A 156 -4.86 -2.36 6.51
CA TRP A 156 -3.87 -3.43 6.37
C TRP A 156 -4.53 -4.81 6.38
N LYS A 157 -5.48 -5.05 7.31
CA LYS A 157 -6.21 -6.33 7.43
C LYS A 157 -6.99 -6.65 6.16
N ILE A 158 -7.69 -5.65 5.61
CA ILE A 158 -8.48 -5.79 4.38
C ILE A 158 -7.57 -6.11 3.20
N ALA A 159 -6.48 -5.37 3.01
CA ALA A 159 -5.57 -5.64 1.89
C ALA A 159 -4.88 -7.01 2.01
N TYR A 160 -4.59 -7.42 3.25
CA TYR A 160 -4.01 -8.72 3.52
C TYR A 160 -4.98 -9.86 3.17
N GLU A 161 -6.23 -9.79 3.63
CA GLU A 161 -7.29 -10.73 3.26
C GLU A 161 -7.47 -10.80 1.73
N ALA A 162 -7.64 -9.63 1.09
CA ALA A 162 -7.80 -9.53 -0.36
C ALA A 162 -6.60 -10.11 -1.12
N SER A 163 -5.37 -10.01 -0.59
CA SER A 163 -4.18 -10.56 -1.23
C SER A 163 -4.03 -12.07 -1.02
N LEU A 164 -4.42 -12.59 0.15
CA LEU A 164 -4.39 -14.02 0.46
C LEU A 164 -5.42 -14.80 -0.34
N GLU A 165 -6.68 -14.36 -0.28
CA GLU A 165 -7.80 -15.03 -0.92
C GLU A 165 -7.54 -15.14 -2.43
N HIS A 166 -7.10 -14.06 -3.07
CA HIS A 166 -6.89 -14.04 -4.51
C HIS A 166 -5.61 -14.77 -4.95
N PHE A 167 -4.50 -14.61 -4.23
CA PHE A 167 -3.26 -15.30 -4.55
C PHE A 167 -3.42 -16.82 -4.42
N LEU A 168 -4.10 -17.30 -3.38
CA LEU A 168 -4.29 -18.74 -3.15
C LEU A 168 -5.33 -19.36 -4.06
N LEU A 169 -6.43 -18.67 -4.34
CA LEU A 169 -7.55 -19.26 -5.07
C LEU A 169 -7.44 -19.09 -6.59
N HIS A 170 -6.78 -18.03 -7.06
CA HIS A 170 -6.91 -17.62 -8.46
C HIS A 170 -5.58 -17.37 -9.19
N GLY A 171 -4.46 -17.25 -8.46
CA GLY A 171 -3.17 -16.91 -9.08
C GLY A 171 -3.16 -15.55 -9.79
N ASP A 172 -4.12 -14.68 -9.46
CA ASP A 172 -4.22 -13.30 -9.94
C ASP A 172 -4.52 -12.38 -8.75
N PHE A 173 -4.61 -11.06 -8.97
CA PHE A 173 -5.02 -10.09 -7.96
C PHE A 173 -6.21 -9.26 -8.47
N GLU A 174 -7.26 -9.16 -7.66
CA GLU A 174 -8.34 -8.20 -7.89
C GLU A 174 -8.09 -6.90 -7.10
N CYS A 175 -8.40 -5.77 -7.72
CA CYS A 175 -8.26 -4.46 -7.10
C CYS A 175 -9.57 -4.06 -6.42
N TRP A 176 -9.55 -3.88 -5.10
CA TRP A 176 -10.74 -3.60 -4.31
C TRP A 176 -10.89 -2.11 -4.04
N ILE A 177 -12.12 -1.60 -4.03
CA ILE A 177 -12.46 -0.27 -3.50
C ILE A 177 -13.28 -0.47 -2.23
N VAL A 178 -12.83 0.11 -1.13
CA VAL A 178 -13.52 0.04 0.15
C VAL A 178 -13.89 1.44 0.58
N GLU A 179 -15.19 1.73 0.59
CA GLU A 179 -15.75 3.02 0.98
C GLU A 179 -15.98 3.12 2.49
N ASP A 180 -16.32 1.99 3.14
CA ASP A 180 -16.48 1.87 4.59
C ASP A 180 -15.46 0.85 5.15
N VAL A 181 -14.33 1.39 5.60
CA VAL A 181 -13.20 0.61 6.10
C VAL A 181 -13.53 -0.03 7.45
N ASP A 182 -14.27 0.66 8.31
CA ASP A 182 -14.56 0.21 9.67
C ASP A 182 -15.54 -0.98 9.64
N ASP A 183 -16.63 -0.89 8.88
CA ASP A 183 -17.59 -1.99 8.71
C ASP A 183 -16.94 -3.21 8.06
N ARG A 184 -16.08 -3.00 7.04
CA ARG A 184 -15.40 -4.12 6.39
C ARG A 184 -14.40 -4.78 7.34
N ALA A 185 -13.59 -4.01 8.05
CA ALA A 185 -12.58 -4.56 8.95
C ALA A 185 -13.19 -5.33 10.14
N ALA A 186 -14.37 -4.94 10.63
CA ALA A 186 -15.11 -5.69 11.64
C ALA A 186 -15.49 -7.10 11.19
N LYS A 187 -15.54 -7.35 9.88
CA LYS A 187 -15.86 -8.66 9.28
C LYS A 187 -14.62 -9.52 9.03
N VAL A 188 -13.41 -8.97 9.17
CA VAL A 188 -12.14 -9.68 8.92
C VAL A 188 -11.61 -10.30 10.21
N ASN A 189 -11.50 -11.63 10.26
CA ASN A 189 -10.86 -12.34 11.37
C ASN A 189 -9.34 -12.44 11.18
N VAL A 190 -8.59 -11.60 11.90
CA VAL A 190 -7.13 -11.48 11.77
C VAL A 190 -6.38 -12.74 12.20
N ALA A 191 -6.93 -13.50 13.17
CA ALA A 191 -6.29 -14.70 13.68
C ALA A 191 -6.24 -15.79 12.58
N ASP A 192 -7.38 -16.03 11.95
CA ASP A 192 -7.53 -17.00 10.84
C ASP A 192 -6.64 -16.62 9.67
N VAL A 193 -6.60 -15.32 9.36
CA VAL A 193 -5.83 -14.74 8.26
C VAL A 193 -4.31 -14.85 8.50
N THR A 194 -3.85 -14.67 9.74
CA THR A 194 -2.42 -14.81 10.09
C THR A 194 -1.96 -16.27 10.12
N GLU A 195 -2.83 -17.20 10.52
CA GLU A 195 -2.55 -18.64 10.55
C GLU A 195 -2.43 -19.22 9.14
N GLN A 196 -3.40 -18.92 8.25
CA GLN A 196 -3.36 -19.32 6.84
C GLN A 196 -2.09 -18.84 6.13
N PHE A 197 -1.60 -17.64 6.45
CA PHE A 197 -0.38 -17.14 5.83
C PHE A 197 0.89 -17.83 6.33
N LYS A 198 0.95 -18.28 7.58
CA LYS A 198 2.10 -19.07 8.04
C LYS A 198 2.20 -20.36 7.25
N GLU A 199 1.05 -21.00 6.98
CA GLU A 199 0.98 -22.17 6.12
C GLU A 199 1.45 -21.86 4.69
N VAL A 200 1.08 -20.71 4.13
CA VAL A 200 1.50 -20.28 2.78
C VAL A 200 2.97 -19.84 2.72
N ALA A 201 3.47 -19.14 3.74
CA ALA A 201 4.86 -18.74 3.84
C ALA A 201 5.77 -19.97 4.04
N ASP A 202 5.29 -20.99 4.75
CA ASP A 202 5.94 -22.30 4.84
C ASP A 202 5.92 -23.06 3.50
N LEU A 203 4.94 -22.78 2.62
CA LEU A 203 4.90 -23.24 1.22
C LEU A 203 5.80 -22.41 0.28
N GLN A 204 6.16 -21.18 0.64
CA GLN A 204 7.10 -20.31 -0.09
C GLN A 204 8.57 -20.57 0.26
N ARG A 205 8.93 -21.80 0.66
CA ARG A 205 10.33 -22.23 0.63
C ARG A 205 10.88 -22.11 -0.79
N PRO A 206 12.19 -21.88 -0.96
CA PRO A 206 12.79 -21.77 -2.28
C PRO A 206 12.34 -22.93 -3.17
N LEU A 207 11.91 -22.64 -4.42
CA LEU A 207 11.45 -23.67 -5.37
C LEU A 207 12.47 -24.82 -5.54
N SER A 208 13.75 -24.56 -5.25
CA SER A 208 14.84 -25.54 -5.22
C SER A 208 14.71 -26.59 -4.11
N GLU A 209 14.05 -26.29 -3.00
CA GLU A 209 13.85 -27.22 -1.86
C GLU A 209 12.61 -28.11 -2.02
N LEU A 210 11.66 -27.70 -2.86
CA LEU A 210 10.46 -28.48 -3.18
C LEU A 210 10.74 -29.58 -4.24
N GLN A 211 11.82 -29.46 -5.01
CA GLN A 211 12.20 -30.44 -6.05
C GLN A 211 12.69 -31.78 -5.50
N GLU A 212 13.17 -31.84 -4.25
CA GLU A 212 13.73 -33.08 -3.68
C GLU A 212 12.67 -33.95 -2.98
N ARG A 213 11.49 -33.42 -2.67
CA ARG A 213 10.58 -34.10 -1.74
C ARG A 213 9.47 -34.90 -2.40
N ASP A 214 8.96 -34.46 -3.54
CA ASP A 214 7.84 -35.11 -4.21
C ASP A 214 8.14 -35.16 -5.71
N GLY A 215 8.24 -36.37 -6.28
CA GLY A 215 8.65 -36.66 -7.67
C GLY A 215 7.72 -36.12 -8.77
N TYR A 216 7.37 -34.84 -8.72
CA TYR A 216 6.65 -34.11 -9.74
C TYR A 216 7.64 -33.52 -10.75
N HIS A 217 7.67 -34.12 -11.93
CA HIS A 217 8.31 -33.50 -13.09
C HIS A 217 7.35 -32.46 -13.70
N PHE A 218 7.62 -31.17 -13.50
CA PHE A 218 7.01 -30.12 -14.29
C PHE A 218 7.85 -29.85 -15.55
N LEU A 219 7.22 -30.01 -16.71
CA LEU A 219 7.82 -29.70 -18.01
C LEU A 219 8.03 -28.19 -18.12
N ASN A 220 9.28 -27.81 -18.33
CA ASN A 220 9.70 -26.44 -18.59
C ASN A 220 9.22 -26.03 -19.99
N SER A 221 8.18 -25.22 -20.10
CA SER A 221 7.78 -24.60 -21.37
C SER A 221 8.43 -23.22 -21.52
N THR A 222 9.75 -23.19 -21.66
CA THR A 222 10.41 -22.06 -22.34
C THR A 222 10.24 -22.26 -23.84
N GLY A 223 9.25 -21.57 -24.42
CA GLY A 223 8.92 -21.70 -25.83
C GLY A 223 8.15 -20.51 -26.38
N CYS A 224 8.79 -19.35 -26.47
CA CYS A 224 8.51 -18.38 -27.52
C CYS A 224 9.84 -17.75 -27.97
N ARG A 225 10.22 -18.12 -29.20
CA ARG A 225 11.09 -17.32 -30.07
C ARG A 225 10.23 -16.29 -30.78
#